data_AF-A0A4Z0MXQ3-F1
#
_entry.id   AF-A0A4Z0MXQ3-F1
#
_cell.length_a   1.000
_cell.length_b   1.000
_cell.length_c   1.000
_cell.angle_alpha   90.00
_cell.angle_beta   90.00
_cell.angle_gamma   90.00
#
_symmetry.space_group_name_H-M   'P 1'
#
loop_
_entity.id
_entity.type
_entity.pdbx_description
1 polymer ?
#
loop_
_entity_poly.entity_id
_entity_poly.type
_entity_poly.pdbx_seq_one_letter_code
_entity_poly.pdbx_strand_id
1 'polypeptide(L)'
;FMTSSAKYADILLPDLMTVEQEDIIPNDYAGNMGYLIFIQPATTPKFERKPIYWVLSEIARRLGDDVYQRFTEGRTQAQWLQYL
;
A
#
# COMPACT_ATOMS: atom_id res chain seq x y z
N PHE A 1 -6.93 -11.81 1.39
CA PHE A 1 -7.71 -13.06 1.27
C PHE A 1 -7.16 -13.87 0.11
N MET A 2 -7.39 -15.19 0.07
CA MET A 2 -6.82 -16.05 -0.96
C MET A 2 -7.71 -16.10 -2.22
N THR A 3 -7.44 -15.23 -3.21
CA THR A 3 -8.15 -15.19 -4.49
C THR A 3 -7.87 -16.44 -5.33
N SER A 4 -8.67 -16.69 -6.38
CA SER A 4 -8.35 -17.77 -7.34
C SER A 4 -6.97 -17.58 -7.95
N SER A 5 -6.61 -16.36 -8.39
CA SER A 5 -5.29 -16.08 -8.97
C SER A 5 -4.15 -16.33 -7.98
N ALA A 6 -4.34 -15.97 -6.71
CA ALA A 6 -3.35 -16.20 -5.67
C ALA A 6 -3.09 -17.70 -5.41
N LYS A 7 -4.01 -18.61 -5.77
CA LYS A 7 -3.83 -20.08 -5.59
C LYS A 7 -2.78 -20.66 -6.54
N TYR A 8 -2.55 -19.96 -7.64
CA TYR A 8 -1.64 -20.37 -8.70
C TYR A 8 -0.35 -19.53 -8.71
N ALA A 9 -0.14 -18.68 -7.70
CA ALA A 9 1.07 -17.86 -7.61
C ALA A 9 2.22 -18.66 -7.02
N ASP A 10 3.42 -18.52 -7.60
CA ASP A 10 4.65 -19.10 -7.03
C ASP A 10 5.04 -18.43 -5.71
N ILE A 11 4.77 -17.12 -5.60
CA ILE A 11 5.10 -16.29 -4.42
C ILE A 11 3.88 -15.45 -4.04
N LEU A 12 3.56 -15.44 -2.74
CA LEU A 12 2.50 -14.61 -2.16
C LEU A 12 3.08 -13.66 -1.12
N LEU A 13 2.80 -12.37 -1.30
CA LEU A 13 3.17 -11.31 -0.36
C LEU A 13 1.88 -10.67 0.20
N PRO A 14 1.60 -10.81 1.50
CA PRO A 14 0.29 -10.43 2.03
C PRO A 14 0.23 -8.96 2.42
N ASP A 15 -0.68 -8.23 1.78
CA ASP A 15 -0.93 -6.79 2.01
C ASP A 15 -1.90 -6.52 3.18
N LEU A 16 -1.92 -5.28 3.64
CA LEU A 16 -2.90 -4.72 4.55
C LEU A 16 -4.23 -4.42 3.85
N MET A 17 -5.34 -4.63 4.56
CA MET A 17 -6.62 -4.10 4.12
C MET A 17 -6.63 -2.57 4.32
N THR A 18 -7.47 -1.86 3.56
CA THR A 18 -7.62 -0.41 3.67
C THR A 18 -7.93 0.06 5.09
N VAL A 19 -8.64 -0.74 5.89
CA VAL A 19 -8.97 -0.44 7.31
C VAL A 19 -7.80 -0.65 8.29
N GLU A 20 -6.65 -1.11 7.80
CA GLU A 20 -5.45 -1.42 8.59
C GLU A 20 -4.28 -0.46 8.31
N GLN A 21 -4.48 0.53 7.44
CA GLN A 21 -3.45 1.48 7.03
C GLN A 21 -4.00 2.89 6.81
N GLU A 22 -3.10 3.86 6.81
CA GLU A 22 -3.40 5.22 6.36
C GLU A 22 -3.40 5.27 4.83
N ASP A 23 -4.40 5.92 4.24
CA ASP A 23 -4.52 6.02 2.79
C ASP A 23 -5.43 7.19 2.35
N ILE A 24 -5.35 7.53 1.08
CA ILE A 24 -6.23 8.46 0.38
C ILE A 24 -7.07 7.65 -0.62
N ILE A 25 -8.37 7.56 -0.37
CA ILE A 25 -9.28 6.75 -1.19
C ILE A 25 -10.14 7.68 -2.05
N PRO A 26 -9.87 7.80 -3.36
CA PRO A 26 -10.74 8.55 -4.25
C PRO A 26 -12.05 7.78 -4.51
N ASN A 27 -13.13 8.50 -4.80
CA ASN A 27 -14.30 7.87 -5.40
C ASN A 27 -13.96 7.42 -6.82
N ASP A 28 -13.67 6.12 -6.99
CA ASP A 28 -13.11 5.57 -8.24
C ASP A 28 -14.15 5.60 -9.39
N TYR A 29 -15.44 5.33 -9.11
CA TYR A 29 -16.55 5.51 -10.05
C TYR A 29 -17.94 5.16 -9.43
N ALA A 30 -18.57 5.98 -8.55
CA ALA A 30 -19.91 5.60 -8.03
C ALA A 30 -20.78 6.71 -7.38
N GLY A 31 -20.84 7.93 -7.90
CA GLY A 31 -21.80 8.90 -7.36
C GLY A 31 -21.95 10.21 -8.12
N ASN A 32 -23.06 10.91 -7.90
CA ASN A 32 -23.31 12.27 -8.42
C ASN A 32 -22.42 13.35 -7.77
N MET A 33 -21.50 12.98 -6.87
CA MET A 33 -20.62 13.89 -6.15
C MET A 33 -19.25 13.23 -5.94
N GLY A 34 -18.19 13.93 -6.34
CA GLY A 34 -16.82 13.52 -6.04
C GLY A 34 -16.49 13.72 -4.56
N TYR A 35 -15.80 12.76 -3.97
CA TYR A 35 -15.27 12.85 -2.62
C TYR A 35 -13.94 12.10 -2.52
N LEU A 36 -13.19 12.43 -1.47
CA LEU A 36 -11.93 11.83 -1.10
C LEU A 36 -12.00 11.45 0.38
N ILE A 37 -11.57 10.24 0.73
CA ILE A 37 -11.52 9.79 2.13
C ILE A 37 -10.05 9.70 2.55
N PHE A 38 -9.70 10.47 3.58
CA PHE A 38 -8.46 10.28 4.33
C PHE A 38 -8.74 9.30 5.46
N ILE A 39 -8.24 8.07 5.34
CA ILE A 39 -8.49 7.02 6.32
C ILE A 39 -7.34 6.90 7.31
N GLN A 40 -7.67 6.60 8.56
CA GLN A 40 -6.74 6.14 9.58
C GLN A 40 -7.03 4.67 9.89
N PRO A 41 -6.01 3.87 10.29
CA PRO A 41 -6.19 2.46 10.59
C PRO A 41 -7.19 2.27 11.73
N ALA A 42 -8.29 1.57 11.45
CA ALA A 42 -9.29 1.21 12.45
C ALA A 42 -8.84 0.01 13.31
N THR A 43 -7.92 -0.80 12.79
CA THR A 43 -7.30 -1.93 13.51
C THR A 43 -5.82 -2.04 13.17
N THR A 44 -5.06 -2.71 14.01
CA THR A 44 -3.63 -2.94 13.77
C THR A 44 -3.40 -4.00 12.70
N PRO A 45 -2.26 -3.95 11.97
CA PRO A 45 -1.79 -5.06 11.16
C PRO A 45 -1.81 -6.38 11.93
N LYS A 46 -2.34 -7.45 11.32
CA LYS A 46 -2.32 -8.79 11.91
C LYS A 46 -1.34 -9.69 11.17
N PHE A 47 -0.72 -10.60 11.92
CA PHE A 47 0.25 -11.57 11.39
C PHE A 47 1.45 -10.87 10.70
N GLU A 48 1.96 -11.43 9.62
CA GLU A 48 3.16 -10.95 8.89
C GLU A 48 2.85 -9.88 7.82
N ARG A 49 1.61 -9.41 7.75
CA ARG A 49 1.15 -8.51 6.68
C ARG A 49 1.87 -7.16 6.75
N LYS A 50 2.22 -6.63 5.58
CA LYS A 50 2.90 -5.34 5.42
C LYS A 50 2.20 -4.53 4.34
N PRO A 51 2.11 -3.19 4.48
CA PRO A 51 1.50 -2.36 3.47
C PRO A 51 2.27 -2.48 2.15
N ILE A 52 1.57 -2.42 1.03
CA ILE A 52 2.16 -2.59 -0.30
C ILE A 52 3.32 -1.62 -0.56
N TYR A 53 3.25 -0.38 -0.06
CA TYR A 53 4.36 0.58 -0.18
C TYR A 53 5.64 0.08 0.48
N TRP A 54 5.53 -0.54 1.67
CA TRP A 54 6.67 -1.14 2.35
C TRP A 54 7.24 -2.31 1.55
N VAL A 55 6.38 -3.21 1.05
CA VAL A 55 6.81 -4.37 0.26
C VAL A 55 7.56 -3.94 -0.99
N LEU A 56 7.02 -2.97 -1.74
CA LEU A 56 7.65 -2.45 -2.94
C LEU A 56 8.94 -1.68 -2.63
N SER A 57 9.01 -0.96 -1.50
CA SER A 57 10.24 -0.33 -1.03
C SER A 57 11.34 -1.36 -0.73
N GLU A 58 10.98 -2.49 -0.10
CA GLU A 58 11.92 -3.57 0.20
C GLU A 58 12.41 -4.29 -1.06
N ILE A 59 11.54 -4.47 -2.05
CA ILE A 59 11.92 -5.00 -3.36
C ILE A 59 12.86 -4.01 -4.05
N ALA A 60 12.52 -2.72 -4.09
CA ALA A 60 13.36 -1.68 -4.68
C ALA A 60 14.76 -1.64 -4.04
N ARG A 61 14.85 -1.78 -2.71
CA ARG A 61 16.13 -1.86 -1.99
C ARG A 61 16.98 -3.05 -2.44
N ARG A 62 16.36 -4.20 -2.70
CA ARG A 62 17.07 -5.40 -3.19
C ARG A 62 17.52 -5.29 -4.65
N LEU A 63 16.85 -4.45 -5.43
CA LEU A 63 17.22 -4.15 -6.82
C LEU A 63 18.37 -3.12 -6.92
N GLY A 64 18.62 -2.34 -5.87
CA GLY A 64 19.77 -1.44 -5.75
C GLY A 64 19.40 -0.07 -5.18
N ASP A 65 20.40 0.64 -4.65
CA ASP A 65 20.20 1.92 -3.97
C ASP A 65 19.60 2.99 -4.89
N ASP A 66 20.01 3.04 -6.16
CA ASP A 66 19.44 3.96 -7.16
C ASP A 66 17.94 3.68 -7.41
N VAL A 67 17.53 2.42 -7.43
CA VAL A 67 16.13 2.02 -7.62
C VAL A 67 15.32 2.37 -6.39
N TYR A 68 15.84 2.08 -5.20
CA TYR A 68 15.22 2.44 -3.93
C TYR A 68 15.01 3.95 -3.79
N GLN A 69 16.04 4.74 -4.11
CA GLN A 69 15.96 6.19 -4.02
C GLN A 69 14.96 6.76 -5.01
N ARG A 70 14.93 6.25 -6.24
CA ARG A 70 13.96 6.68 -7.26
C ARG A 70 12.53 6.28 -6.93
N PHE A 71 12.33 5.12 -6.31
CA PHE A 71 11.00 4.65 -5.92
C PHE A 71 10.45 5.39 -4.69
N THR A 72 11.26 5.52 -3.64
CA THR A 72 10.80 6.10 -2.38
C THR A 72 10.85 7.62 -2.37
N GLU A 73 11.74 8.22 -3.18
CA GLU A 73 12.11 9.64 -3.12
C GLU A 73 12.50 10.10 -1.70
N GLY A 74 13.00 9.18 -0.87
CA GLY A 74 13.28 9.43 0.54
C GLY A 74 12.04 9.65 1.42
N ARG A 75 10.83 9.39 0.93
CA ARG A 75 9.58 9.51 1.67
C ARG A 75 9.08 8.17 2.21
N THR A 76 8.47 8.19 3.38
CA THR A 76 7.64 7.10 3.91
C THR A 76 6.24 7.17 3.31
N GLN A 77 5.43 6.11 3.49
CA GLN A 77 4.02 6.12 3.08
C GLN A 77 3.26 7.33 3.68
N ALA A 78 3.40 7.57 4.98
CA ALA A 78 2.75 8.72 5.63
C ALA A 78 3.21 10.07 5.07
N GLN A 79 4.49 10.20 4.70
CA GLN A 79 5.00 11.42 4.07
C GLN A 79 4.46 11.60 2.64
N TRP A 80 4.22 10.52 1.90
CA TRP A 80 3.50 10.59 0.63
C TRP A 80 2.07 11.07 0.81
N LEU A 81 1.35 10.54 1.81
CA LEU A 81 -0.02 10.98 2.10
C LEU A 81 -0.12 12.45 2.54
N GLN A 82 0.93 13.00 3.15
CA GLN A 82 1.00 14.43 3.50
C GLN A 82 1.37 15.32 2.32
N TYR A 83 2.05 14.77 1.31
CA TYR A 83 2.52 15.51 0.14
C TYR A 83 1.45 15.64 -0.95
N LEU A 84 0.61 14.60 -1.09
CA LEU A 84 -0.49 14.51 -2.05
C LEU A 84 -1.74 15.26 -1.55
#